data_AF-A0A2N7Q8Q5-F1
#
_entry.id   AF-A0A2N7Q8Q5-F1
#
_cell.length_a   1.000
_cell.length_b   1.000
_cell.length_c   1.000
_cell.angle_alpha   90.00
_cell.angle_beta   90.00
_cell.angle_gamma   90.00
#
_symmetry.space_group_name_H-M   'P 1'
#
loop_
_entity.id
_entity.type
_entity.pdbx_description
1 polymer ?
#
loop_
_entity_poly.entity_id
_entity_poly.type
_entity_poly.pdbx_seq_one_letter_code
_entity_poly.pdbx_strand_id
1 'polypeptide(L)'
;VAILAAAFLTFGDFFSKFFGIKFGRRKIFNKSLEGSLAHFTACLEAAYLLSHYLGTPFQVYLAGAAAATVFELLPLGVDDNFSVSLLSASVMTLFRIF
;
A
#
# COMPACT_ATOMS: atom_id res chain seq x y z
N VAL A 1 13.05 2.44 -3.01
CA VAL A 1 11.86 3.20 -2.54
C VAL A 1 10.91 3.51 -3.69
N ALA A 2 11.31 4.25 -4.73
CA ALA A 2 10.38 4.61 -5.83
C ALA A 2 9.70 3.40 -6.51
N ILE A 3 10.47 2.36 -6.86
CA ILE A 3 9.93 1.11 -7.43
C ILE A 3 8.89 0.46 -6.50
N LEU A 4 9.17 0.45 -5.19
CA LEU A 4 8.26 -0.11 -4.19
C LEU A 4 6.97 0.71 -4.09
N ALA A 5 7.07 2.02 -4.00
CA ALA A 5 5.91 2.91 -3.92
C ALA A 5 5.02 2.79 -5.17
N ALA A 6 5.64 2.72 -6.36
CA ALA A 6 4.91 2.53 -7.61
C ALA A 6 4.22 1.15 -7.68
N ALA A 7 4.88 0.10 -7.18
CA ALA A 7 4.30 -1.24 -7.10
C ALA A 7 3.11 -1.28 -6.12
N PHE A 8 3.26 -0.72 -4.92
CA PHE A 8 2.19 -0.65 -3.92
C PHE A 8 1.00 0.16 -4.42
N LEU A 9 1.25 1.29 -5.08
CA LEU A 9 0.19 2.03 -5.76
C LEU A 9 -0.56 1.16 -6.77
N THR A 10 0.17 0.59 -7.73
CA THR A 10 -0.42 -0.05 -8.91
C THR A 10 -1.20 -1.30 -8.51
N PHE A 11 -0.57 -2.19 -7.75
CA PHE A 11 -1.20 -3.45 -7.35
C PHE A 11 -2.20 -3.21 -6.22
N GLY A 12 -1.86 -2.42 -5.21
CA GLY A 12 -2.73 -2.13 -4.08
C GLY A 12 -4.05 -1.47 -4.51
N ASP A 13 -4.01 -0.45 -5.37
CA ASP A 13 -5.22 0.22 -5.87
C ASP A 13 -6.10 -0.71 -6.72
N PHE A 14 -5.48 -1.48 -7.62
CA PHE A 14 -6.20 -2.45 -8.45
C PHE A 14 -6.93 -3.49 -7.59
N PHE A 15 -6.23 -4.14 -6.67
CA PHE A 15 -6.80 -5.18 -5.81
C PHE A 15 -7.82 -4.59 -4.83
N SER A 16 -7.57 -3.41 -4.25
CA SER A 16 -8.54 -2.73 -3.37
C SER A 16 -9.87 -2.50 -4.08
N LYS A 17 -9.84 -1.92 -5.28
CA LYS A 17 -11.05 -1.62 -6.05
C LYS A 17 -11.75 -2.89 -6.51
N PHE A 18 -11.01 -3.86 -7.03
CA PHE A 18 -11.59 -5.12 -7.51
C PHE A 18 -12.31 -5.88 -6.40
N PHE A 19 -11.66 -6.08 -5.25
CA PHE A 19 -12.26 -6.77 -4.12
C PHE A 19 -13.30 -5.90 -3.40
N GLY A 20 -13.12 -4.59 -3.38
CA GLY A 20 -14.10 -3.66 -2.78
C GLY A 20 -15.41 -3.59 -3.55
N ILE A 21 -15.38 -3.68 -4.89
CA ILE A 21 -16.59 -3.74 -5.71
C ILE A 21 -17.27 -5.12 -5.59
N LYS A 22 -16.48 -6.21 -5.63
CA LYS A 22 -17.02 -7.58 -5.69
C LYS A 22 -17.45 -8.14 -4.33
N PHE A 23 -16.72 -7.79 -3.27
CA PHE A 23 -16.88 -8.38 -1.93
C PHE A 23 -17.04 -7.34 -0.80
N GLY A 24 -17.02 -6.04 -1.11
CA GLY A 24 -17.07 -4.98 -0.11
C GLY A 24 -18.39 -4.96 0.65
N ARG A 25 -18.43 -5.61 1.81
CA ARG A 25 -19.61 -5.68 2.69
C ARG A 25 -19.45 -4.76 3.88
N ARG A 26 -18.26 -4.73 4.48
CA ARG A 26 -17.99 -3.93 5.69
C ARG A 26 -17.27 -2.65 5.30
N LYS A 27 -17.89 -1.50 5.52
CA LYS A 27 -17.28 -0.19 5.22
C LYS A 27 -16.48 0.32 6.42
N ILE A 28 -15.29 0.84 6.15
CA ILE A 28 -14.51 1.68 7.05
C ILE A 28 -14.19 2.98 6.31
N PHE A 29 -14.57 4.11 6.91
CA PHE A 29 -14.60 5.41 6.23
C PHE A 29 -15.35 5.32 4.89
N ASN A 30 -14.70 5.68 3.79
CA ASN A 30 -15.26 5.66 2.44
C ASN A 30 -14.87 4.39 1.66
N LYS A 31 -14.15 3.45 2.29
CA LYS A 31 -13.62 2.23 1.66
C LYS A 31 -14.22 0.98 2.30
N SER A 32 -14.06 -0.16 1.64
CA SER A 32 -14.45 -1.47 2.21
C SER A 32 -13.26 -2.12 2.89
N LEU A 33 -13.49 -2.75 4.04
CA LEU A 33 -12.50 -3.59 4.72
C LEU A 33 -11.94 -4.68 3.81
N GLU A 34 -12.79 -5.32 3.03
CA GLU A 34 -12.38 -6.38 2.11
C GLU A 34 -11.44 -5.84 1.03
N GLY A 35 -11.70 -4.61 0.55
CA GLY A 35 -10.81 -3.89 -0.36
C GLY A 35 -9.46 -3.55 0.29
N SER A 36 -9.44 -2.95 1.49
CA SER A 36 -8.18 -2.59 2.15
C SER A 36 -7.37 -3.83 2.59
N LEU A 37 -8.01 -4.96 2.92
CA LEU A 37 -7.32 -6.24 3.13
C LEU A 37 -6.70 -6.77 1.82
N ALA A 38 -7.41 -6.65 0.70
CA ALA A 38 -6.87 -6.99 -0.62
C ALA A 38 -5.70 -6.07 -1.01
N HIS A 39 -5.78 -4.77 -0.69
CA HIS A 39 -4.67 -3.84 -0.85
C HIS A 39 -3.43 -4.31 -0.06
N PHE A 40 -3.61 -4.57 1.25
CA PHE A 40 -2.51 -4.95 2.12
C PHE A 40 -1.83 -6.25 1.67
N THR A 41 -2.62 -7.26 1.31
CA THR A 41 -2.11 -8.54 0.81
C THR A 41 -1.36 -8.37 -0.52
N ALA A 42 -1.89 -7.60 -1.47
CA ALA A 42 -1.20 -7.30 -2.72
C ALA A 42 0.13 -6.55 -2.49
N CYS A 43 0.14 -5.59 -1.56
CA CYS A 43 1.37 -4.88 -1.19
C CYS A 43 2.39 -5.82 -0.54
N LEU A 44 1.98 -6.75 0.33
CA LEU A 44 2.87 -7.75 0.92
C LEU A 44 3.46 -8.71 -0.12
N GLU A 45 2.65 -9.18 -1.07
CA GLU A 45 3.13 -10.04 -2.17
C GLU A 45 4.12 -9.28 -3.06
N ALA A 46 3.80 -8.05 -3.46
CA ALA A 46 4.71 -7.21 -4.23
C ALA A 46 6.01 -6.95 -3.46
N ALA A 47 5.91 -6.70 -2.15
CA ALA A 47 7.05 -6.46 -1.29
C ALA A 47 7.95 -7.70 -1.16
N TYR A 48 7.35 -8.88 -0.99
CA TYR A 48 8.06 -10.16 -0.96
C TYR A 48 8.78 -10.41 -2.28
N LEU A 49 8.09 -10.30 -3.42
CA LEU A 49 8.69 -10.48 -4.73
C LEU A 49 9.85 -9.52 -4.97
N LEU A 50 9.66 -8.24 -4.67
CA LEU A 50 10.69 -7.21 -4.85
C LEU A 50 11.87 -7.37 -3.89
N SER A 51 11.66 -8.00 -2.72
CA SER A 51 12.75 -8.26 -1.76
C SER A 51 13.87 -9.13 -2.34
N HIS A 52 13.57 -9.97 -3.34
CA HIS A 52 14.57 -10.79 -4.03
C HIS A 52 15.44 -10.00 -5.01
N TYR A 53 14.99 -8.83 -5.46
CA TYR A 53 15.66 -8.04 -6.49
C TYR A 53 16.25 -6.73 -5.95
N LEU A 54 15.69 -6.21 -4.87
CA LEU A 54 16.08 -4.94 -4.28
C LEU A 54 16.84 -5.19 -2.97
N GLY A 55 18.06 -4.66 -2.86
CA GLY A 55 18.90 -4.72 -1.65
C GLY A 55 18.43 -3.77 -0.53
N THR A 56 17.12 -3.73 -0.26
CA THR A 56 16.53 -2.92 0.81
C THR A 56 16.31 -3.81 2.05
N PRO A 57 16.38 -3.31 3.29
CA PRO A 57 16.06 -4.10 4.49
C PRO A 57 14.60 -4.55 4.53
N PHE A 58 14.33 -5.76 5.03
CA PHE A 58 12.97 -6.34 5.09
C PHE A 58 11.97 -5.45 5.86
N GLN A 59 12.43 -4.75 6.89
CA GLN A 59 11.59 -3.85 7.70
C GLN A 59 11.00 -2.70 6.86
N VAL A 60 11.74 -2.19 5.87
CA VAL A 60 11.29 -1.10 4.99
C VAL A 60 10.12 -1.55 4.13
N TYR A 61 10.15 -2.80 3.63
CA TYR A 61 9.06 -3.38 2.84
C TYR A 61 7.78 -3.48 3.65
N LEU A 62 7.87 -4.02 4.87
CA LEU A 62 6.72 -4.15 5.78
C LEU A 62 6.16 -2.78 6.17
N ALA A 63 7.03 -1.84 6.54
CA ALA A 63 6.62 -0.47 6.88
C ALA A 63 5.94 0.23 5.69
N GLY A 64 6.47 0.05 4.48
CA GLY A 64 5.89 0.60 3.27
C GLY A 64 4.52 0.01 2.92
N ALA A 65 4.36 -1.30 2.99
CA ALA A 65 3.08 -1.98 2.73
C ALA A 65 2.00 -1.58 3.75
N ALA A 66 2.36 -1.51 5.03
CA ALA A 66 1.47 -1.03 6.08
C ALA A 66 1.08 0.44 5.88
N ALA A 67 2.06 1.32 5.61
CA ALA A 67 1.80 2.73 5.34
C ALA A 67 0.90 2.94 4.12
N ALA A 68 1.18 2.26 3.00
CA ALA A 68 0.38 2.35 1.78
C ALA A 68 -1.10 2.01 2.04
N THR A 69 -1.35 0.93 2.79
CA THR A 69 -2.71 0.50 3.14
C THR A 69 -3.41 1.50 4.05
N VAL A 70 -2.70 2.02 5.07
CA VAL A 70 -3.28 3.02 5.98
C VAL A 70 -3.67 4.28 5.22
N PHE A 71 -2.79 4.77 4.34
CA PHE A 71 -3.06 5.98 3.56
C PHE A 71 -4.10 5.78 2.44
N GLU A 72 -4.30 4.55 1.96
CA GLU A 72 -5.43 4.22 1.08
C GLU A 72 -6.77 4.23 1.82
N LEU A 73 -6.78 3.77 3.08
CA LEU A 73 -7.99 3.65 3.87
C LEU A 73 -8.47 5.01 4.40
N LEU A 74 -7.55 5.92 4.69
CA LEU A 74 -7.85 7.22 5.28
C LEU A 74 -8.53 8.17 4.27
N PRO A 75 -9.64 8.84 4.66
CA PRO A 75 -10.30 9.83 3.82
C PRO A 75 -9.55 11.17 3.86
N LEU A 76 -8.35 11.23 3.26
CA LEU A 76 -7.46 12.40 3.33
C LEU A 76 -7.95 13.61 2.53
N GLY A 77 -8.97 13.46 1.68
CA GLY A 77 -9.50 14.54 0.83
C GLY A 77 -8.58 14.96 -0.32
N VAL A 78 -7.48 14.23 -0.51
CA VAL A 78 -6.52 14.31 -1.62
C VAL A 78 -6.58 13.03 -2.43
N ASP A 79 -6.07 13.05 -3.66
CA ASP A 79 -6.04 11.88 -4.53
C ASP A 79 -5.29 10.71 -3.89
N ASP A 80 -5.92 9.54 -3.81
CA ASP A 80 -5.36 8.35 -3.15
C ASP A 80 -4.06 7.91 -3.82
N ASN A 81 -3.96 8.03 -5.15
CA ASN A 81 -2.79 7.58 -5.87
C ASN A 81 -1.57 8.44 -5.54
N PHE A 82 -1.79 9.75 -5.41
CA PHE A 82 -0.79 10.68 -4.96
C PHE A 82 -0.38 10.41 -3.50
N SER A 83 -1.38 10.27 -2.62
CA SER A 83 -1.18 10.12 -1.18
C SER A 83 -0.46 8.83 -0.82
N VAL A 84 -0.92 7.69 -1.36
CA VAL A 84 -0.32 6.37 -1.14
C VAL A 84 1.13 6.35 -1.62
N SER A 85 1.39 6.86 -2.82
CA SER A 85 2.76 6.88 -3.38
C SER A 85 3.71 7.75 -2.57
N LEU A 86 3.31 8.98 -2.27
CA LEU A 86 4.17 9.95 -1.60
C LEU A 86 4.42 9.57 -0.14
N LEU A 87 3.36 9.21 0.59
CA LEU A 87 3.44 8.98 2.03
C LEU A 87 4.08 7.61 2.33
N SER A 88 3.78 6.56 1.57
CA SER A 88 4.49 5.27 1.72
C SER A 88 5.97 5.38 1.38
N ALA A 89 6.34 6.14 0.33
CA ALA A 89 7.73 6.43 0.01
C ALA A 89 8.45 7.21 1.12
N SER A 90 7.76 8.17 1.72
CA SER A 90 8.28 8.95 2.85
C SER A 90 8.56 8.05 4.06
N VAL A 91 7.61 7.19 4.45
CA VAL A 91 7.79 6.22 5.54
C VAL A 91 8.94 5.26 5.25
N MET A 92 8.98 4.67 4.05
CA MET A 92 10.07 3.77 3.65
C MET A 92 11.44 4.45 3.68
N THR A 93 11.52 5.72 3.30
CA THR A 93 12.78 6.49 3.31
C THR A 93 13.24 6.73 4.73
N LEU A 94 12.33 7.11 5.64
CA LEU A 94 12.65 7.28 7.07
C LEU A 94 13.18 5.97 7.66
N PHE A 95 12.47 4.86 7.46
CA PHE A 95 12.88 3.53 7.94
C PHE A 95 14.19 3.01 7.33
N ARG A 96 14.65 3.58 6.22
CA ARG A 96 15.92 3.23 5.60
C ARG A 96 17.10 4.03 6.17
N ILE A 97 16.83 5.20 6.74
CA ILE A 97 17.85 6.10 7.29
C ILE A 97 18.21 5.71 8.74
N PHE A 98 17.24 5.22 9.50
CA PHE A 98 17.42 4.67 10.84
C PHE A 98 17.78 3.18 10.79
#